data_AF-A0A010RP99-F1
#
_entry.id   AF-A0A010RP99-F1
#
_cell.length_a   1.000
_cell.length_b   1.000
_cell.length_c   1.000
_cell.angle_alpha   90.00
_cell.angle_beta   90.00
_cell.angle_gamma   90.00
#
_symmetry.space_group_name_H-M   'P 1'
#
loop_
_entity.id
_entity.type
_entity.pdbx_description
1 polymer ?
#
loop_
_entity_poly.entity_id
_entity_poly.type
_entity_poly.pdbx_seq_one_letter_code
_entity_poly.pdbx_strand_id
1 'polypeptide(L)'
;MDFKSIYDLRPDSEVFHQELRRARADKGLTQSELAQELGISSVMTQRYEMDLSKKNSARPNPITAKKIHDFFRTQPTQAAPKAPANPPLSQIPLDDLLKEIGARGYKVSLESKD
;
A
#
# COMPACT_ATOMS: atom_id res chain seq x y z
N MET A 1 7.71 -22.28 -18.95
CA MET A 1 8.28 -20.92 -18.82
C MET A 1 8.09 -20.50 -17.39
N ASP A 2 9.03 -20.87 -16.52
CA ASP A 2 9.04 -20.47 -15.11
C ASP A 2 9.45 -19.00 -15.02
N PHE A 3 8.46 -18.12 -14.91
CA PHE A 3 8.72 -16.73 -14.54
C PHE A 3 9.26 -16.74 -13.11
N LYS A 4 10.58 -16.67 -12.98
CA LYS A 4 11.27 -16.46 -11.71
C LYS A 4 10.65 -15.20 -11.09
N SER A 5 9.94 -15.37 -9.98
CA SER A 5 9.39 -14.25 -9.20
C SER A 5 10.51 -13.22 -9.00
N ILE A 6 10.28 -11.98 -9.41
CA ILE A 6 11.24 -10.87 -9.23
C ILE A 6 11.49 -10.55 -7.75
N TYR A 7 10.65 -11.09 -6.86
CA TYR A 7 10.72 -10.92 -5.41
C TYR A 7 11.01 -12.26 -4.71
N ASP A 8 11.85 -12.24 -3.68
CA ASP A 8 12.04 -13.39 -2.77
C ASP A 8 11.02 -13.33 -1.62
N LEU A 9 9.84 -13.90 -1.86
CA LEU A 9 8.72 -13.91 -0.91
C LEU A 9 8.67 -15.18 -0.04
N ARG A 10 9.76 -15.93 0.07
CA ARG A 10 9.82 -17.10 0.96
C ARG A 10 9.81 -16.64 2.43
N PRO A 11 8.95 -17.18 3.31
CA PRO A 11 8.83 -16.70 4.69
C PRO A 11 10.10 -16.83 5.54
N ASP A 12 10.95 -17.80 5.21
CA ASP A 12 12.25 -18.07 5.83
C ASP A 12 13.39 -17.22 5.26
N SER A 13 13.13 -16.39 4.25
CA SER A 13 14.13 -15.48 3.69
C SER A 13 14.38 -14.29 4.61
N GLU A 14 15.66 -13.95 4.80
CA GLU A 14 16.10 -12.76 5.52
C GLU A 14 15.58 -11.47 4.86
N VAL A 15 15.45 -11.46 3.53
CA VAL A 15 14.98 -10.28 2.76
C VAL A 15 13.46 -10.22 2.57
N PHE A 16 12.72 -11.21 3.09
CA PHE A 16 11.27 -11.32 2.92
C PHE A 16 10.52 -10.01 3.20
N HIS A 17 10.88 -9.33 4.29
CA HIS A 17 10.20 -8.13 4.73
C HIS A 17 10.40 -6.94 3.78
N GLN A 18 11.57 -6.83 3.15
CA GLN A 18 11.90 -5.79 2.18
C GLN A 18 11.23 -6.09 0.85
N GLU A 19 11.30 -7.34 0.41
CA GLU A 19 10.72 -7.80 -0.85
C GLU A 19 9.19 -7.75 -0.83
N LEU A 20 8.54 -8.09 0.28
CA LEU A 20 7.09 -7.91 0.43
C LEU A 20 6.69 -6.44 0.35
N ARG A 21 7.42 -5.55 1.03
CA ARG A 21 7.17 -4.11 1.00
C ARG A 21 7.35 -3.55 -0.41
N ARG A 22 8.41 -3.97 -1.10
CA ARG A 22 8.71 -3.58 -2.47
C ARG A 22 7.61 -4.07 -3.41
N ALA A 23 7.26 -5.35 -3.35
CA ALA A 23 6.18 -5.93 -4.15
C ALA A 23 4.85 -5.19 -3.95
N ARG A 24 4.53 -4.82 -2.70
CA ARG A 24 3.36 -4.01 -2.37
C ARG A 24 3.43 -2.61 -3.01
N ALA A 25 4.56 -1.92 -2.86
CA ALA A 25 4.76 -0.58 -3.38
C ALA A 25 4.75 -0.53 -4.92
N ASP A 26 5.34 -1.53 -5.57
CA ASP A 26 5.36 -1.69 -7.02
C ASP A 26 3.94 -1.94 -7.58
N LYS A 27 3.01 -2.43 -6.74
CA LYS A 27 1.57 -2.50 -7.04
C LYS A 27 0.76 -1.25 -6.63
N GLY A 28 1.39 -0.24 -6.04
CA GLY A 28 0.72 1.00 -5.61
C GLY A 28 -0.22 0.82 -4.41
N LEU A 29 -0.03 -0.23 -3.60
CA LEU A 29 -0.93 -0.56 -2.49
C LEU A 29 -0.43 0.00 -1.16
N THR A 30 -1.34 0.45 -0.31
CA THR A 30 -1.09 0.66 1.12
C THR A 30 -1.06 -0.69 1.87
N GLN A 31 -0.53 -0.70 3.10
CA GLN A 31 -0.53 -1.92 3.94
C GLN A 31 -1.96 -2.43 4.21
N SER A 32 -2.91 -1.52 4.39
CA SER A 32 -4.32 -1.86 4.61
C SER A 32 -4.97 -2.45 3.35
N GLU A 33 -4.68 -1.91 2.16
CA GLU A 33 -5.20 -2.46 0.91
C GLU A 33 -4.62 -3.85 0.64
N LEU A 34 -3.32 -4.06 0.83
CA LEU A 34 -2.74 -5.39 0.72
C LEU A 34 -3.37 -6.38 1.72
N ALA A 35 -3.63 -5.93 2.95
CA ALA A 35 -4.29 -6.76 3.95
C ALA A 35 -5.70 -7.18 3.51
N GLN A 36 -6.46 -6.24 2.94
CA GLN A 36 -7.80 -6.49 2.41
C GLN A 36 -7.77 -7.49 1.26
N GLU A 37 -6.87 -7.33 0.29
CA GLU A 37 -6.70 -8.25 -0.85
C GLU A 37 -6.34 -9.68 -0.40
N LEU A 38 -5.49 -9.80 0.63
CA LEU A 38 -5.07 -11.10 1.17
C LEU A 38 -6.10 -11.71 2.14
N GLY A 39 -7.10 -10.94 2.57
CA GLY A 39 -8.04 -11.30 3.62
C GLY A 39 -7.35 -11.55 4.97
N ILE A 40 -6.42 -10.68 5.35
CA ILE A 40 -5.69 -10.69 6.64
C ILE A 40 -5.86 -9.35 7.36
N SER A 41 -5.47 -9.27 8.63
CA SER A 41 -5.50 -7.99 9.35
C SER A 41 -4.35 -7.08 8.93
N SER A 42 -4.60 -5.76 8.91
CA SER A 42 -3.59 -4.73 8.60
C SER A 42 -2.36 -4.80 9.51
N VAL A 43 -2.57 -5.15 10.78
CA VAL A 43 -1.49 -5.38 11.76
C VAL A 43 -0.56 -6.50 11.28
N MET A 44 -1.08 -7.59 10.71
CA MET A 44 -0.23 -8.69 10.23
C MET A 44 0.61 -8.26 9.03
N THR A 45 0.05 -7.49 8.08
CA THR A 45 0.82 -6.92 6.97
C THR A 45 1.98 -6.06 7.48
N GLN A 46 1.73 -5.19 8.46
CA GLN A 46 2.80 -4.39 9.08
C GLN A 46 3.89 -5.28 9.68
N ARG A 47 3.52 -6.32 10.45
CA ARG A 47 4.49 -7.24 11.09
C ARG A 47 5.30 -8.06 10.09
N TYR A 48 4.72 -8.42 8.95
CA TYR A 48 5.42 -9.12 7.87
C TYR A 48 6.45 -8.24 7.17
N GLU A 49 6.18 -6.94 7.04
CA GLU A 49 7.11 -5.96 6.47
C GLU A 49 8.13 -5.41 7.47
N MET A 50 8.19 -6.00 8.67
CA MET A 50 9.21 -5.68 9.67
C MET A 50 10.37 -6.66 9.60
N ASP A 51 11.56 -6.10 9.78
CA ASP A 51 12.81 -6.82 9.96
C ASP A 51 12.72 -7.78 11.17
N LEU A 52 13.31 -8.98 11.07
CA LEU A 52 13.24 -10.02 12.11
C LEU A 52 13.80 -9.54 13.45
N SER A 53 14.76 -8.61 13.45
CA SER A 53 15.34 -8.01 14.66
C SER A 53 14.33 -7.22 15.50
N LYS A 54 13.17 -6.86 14.94
CA LYS A 54 12.14 -6.08 15.65
C LYS A 54 11.23 -7.00 16.47
N LYS A 55 10.94 -6.59 17.71
CA LYS A 55 10.13 -7.33 18.70
C LYS A 55 8.79 -7.86 18.18
N ASN A 56 8.11 -7.12 17.31
CA ASN A 56 6.77 -7.46 16.80
C ASN A 56 6.82 -8.02 15.38
N SER A 57 8.00 -8.33 14.83
CA SER A 57 8.10 -8.95 13.52
C SER A 57 7.40 -10.31 13.52
N ALA A 58 6.87 -10.69 12.36
CA ALA A 58 6.27 -11.99 12.17
C ALA A 58 6.58 -12.51 10.77
N ARG A 59 6.36 -13.82 10.59
CA ARG A 59 6.34 -14.46 9.28
C ARG A 59 4.99 -15.11 9.03
N PRO A 60 4.50 -15.10 7.78
CA PRO A 60 3.23 -15.72 7.46
C PRO A 60 3.32 -17.24 7.65
N ASN A 61 2.23 -17.84 8.12
CA ASN A 61 2.10 -19.29 8.11
C ASN A 61 2.02 -19.82 6.65
N PRO A 62 2.13 -21.14 6.40
CA PRO A 62 2.12 -21.68 5.05
C PRO A 62 0.88 -21.31 4.22
N ILE A 63 -0.29 -21.19 4.85
CA ILE A 63 -1.55 -20.83 4.17
C ILE A 63 -1.49 -19.37 3.70
N THR A 64 -1.10 -18.45 4.57
CA THR A 64 -0.94 -17.02 4.23
C THR A 64 0.21 -16.79 3.26
N ALA A 65 1.32 -17.53 3.40
CA ALA A 65 2.44 -17.48 2.48
C ALA A 65 2.01 -17.85 1.06
N LYS A 66 1.22 -18.93 0.93
CA LYS A 66 0.64 -19.32 -0.36
C LYS A 66 -0.24 -18.20 -0.95
N LYS A 67 -1.11 -17.58 -0.15
CA LYS A 67 -1.93 -16.44 -0.61
C LYS A 67 -1.08 -15.28 -1.13
N ILE A 68 -0.01 -14.93 -0.41
CA ILE A 68 0.94 -13.88 -0.81
C ILE A 68 1.58 -14.24 -2.16
N HIS A 69 2.10 -15.47 -2.29
CA HIS A 69 2.69 -15.93 -3.55
C HIS A 69 1.69 -15.90 -4.70
N ASP A 70 0.47 -16.41 -4.50
CA ASP A 70 -0.56 -16.44 -5.53
C ASP A 70 -0.97 -15.02 -5.96
N PHE A 71 -1.09 -14.09 -5.01
CA PHE A 71 -1.42 -12.69 -5.27
C PHE A 71 -0.37 -11.98 -6.13
N PHE A 72 0.92 -12.21 -5.85
CA PHE A 72 2.01 -11.60 -6.62
C PHE A 72 2.38 -12.38 -7.89
N ARG A 73 1.98 -13.65 -8.00
CA ARG A 73 2.18 -14.48 -9.22
C ARG A 73 1.21 -14.13 -10.35
N THR A 74 -0.02 -13.75 -10.01
CA THR A 74 -1.15 -13.76 -10.97
C THR A 74 -1.41 -12.46 -11.72
N GLN A 75 -0.64 -11.38 -11.52
CA GLN A 75 -0.91 -10.14 -12.26
C GLN A 75 0.33 -9.35 -12.68
N PRO A 76 0.54 -9.14 -14.00
CA PRO A 76 1.26 -7.96 -14.48
C PRO A 76 0.37 -6.72 -14.26
N THR A 77 0.96 -5.73 -13.61
CA THR A 77 0.68 -4.28 -13.63
C THR A 77 -0.61 -3.81 -14.30
N GLN A 78 -1.56 -3.29 -13.52
CA GLN A 78 -2.09 -1.91 -13.63
C GLN A 78 -3.30 -1.73 -12.69
N ALA A 79 -3.07 -1.09 -11.55
CA ALA A 79 -3.95 0.03 -11.19
C ALA A 79 -3.14 1.27 -11.55
N ALA A 80 -3.71 2.19 -12.33
CA ALA A 80 -3.15 3.52 -12.52
C ALA A 80 -2.68 4.07 -11.16
N PRO A 81 -1.59 4.87 -11.08
CA PRO A 81 -1.11 5.40 -9.81
C PRO A 81 -2.30 5.98 -9.06
N LYS A 82 -2.78 5.27 -8.04
CA LYS A 82 -3.88 5.74 -7.21
C LYS A 82 -3.28 6.96 -6.53
N ALA A 83 -3.88 8.12 -6.79
CA ALA A 83 -3.46 9.36 -6.17
C ALA A 83 -3.24 9.08 -4.67
N PRO A 84 -2.13 9.57 -4.08
CA PRO A 84 -1.79 9.27 -2.70
C PRO A 84 -3.02 9.46 -1.81
N ALA A 85 -3.25 8.55 -0.84
CA ALA A 85 -4.43 8.58 0.02
C ALA A 85 -4.66 9.92 0.75
N ASN A 86 -3.62 10.77 0.81
CA ASN A 86 -3.70 12.19 1.09
C ASN A 86 -2.76 12.93 0.12
N PRO A 87 -3.26 13.47 -1.02
CA PRO A 87 -2.42 14.29 -1.87
C PRO A 87 -2.09 15.61 -1.14
N PRO A 88 -0.89 16.17 -1.36
CA PRO A 88 -0.61 17.52 -0.89
C PRO A 88 -1.65 18.49 -1.48
N LEU A 89 -2.05 19.50 -0.69
CA LEU A 89 -3.11 20.45 -1.08
C LEU A 89 -2.87 21.10 -2.45
N SER A 90 -1.61 21.28 -2.84
CA SER A 90 -1.22 21.83 -4.14
C SER A 90 -1.60 20.96 -5.35
N GLN A 91 -1.91 19.69 -5.14
CA GLN A 91 -2.32 18.75 -6.19
C GLN A 91 -3.84 18.58 -6.26
N ILE A 92 -4.60 19.19 -5.36
CA ILE A 92 -6.06 19.15 -5.36
C ILE A 92 -6.57 20.35 -6.17
N PRO A 93 -7.44 20.16 -7.17
CA PRO A 93 -8.05 21.26 -7.90
C PRO A 93 -8.73 22.24 -6.94
N LEU A 94 -8.62 23.55 -7.23
CA LEU A 94 -9.18 24.59 -6.38
C LEU A 94 -10.69 24.40 -6.15
N ASP A 95 -11.43 24.01 -7.17
CA ASP A 95 -12.88 23.78 -7.08
C ASP A 95 -13.24 22.65 -6.10
N ASP A 96 -12.46 21.58 -6.09
CA ASP A 96 -12.66 20.44 -5.18
C ASP A 96 -12.37 20.85 -3.73
N LEU A 97 -11.33 21.67 -3.51
CA LEU A 97 -11.03 22.24 -2.20
C LEU A 97 -12.16 23.14 -1.71
N LEU A 98 -12.67 24.03 -2.56
CA LEU A 98 -13.77 24.94 -2.21
C LEU A 98 -15.04 24.18 -1.84
N LYS A 99 -15.36 23.13 -2.60
CA LYS A 99 -16.52 22.27 -2.35
C LYS A 99 -16.42 21.56 -1.00
N GLU A 100 -15.26 20.98 -0.69
CA GLU A 100 -15.02 20.27 0.57
C GLU A 100 -15.09 21.22 1.77
N ILE A 101 -14.50 22.41 1.66
CA ILE A 101 -14.53 23.43 2.73
C ILE A 101 -15.98 23.90 2.97
N GLY A 102 -16.75 24.13 1.90
CA GLY A 102 -18.17 24.47 1.98
C GLY A 102 -19.02 23.37 2.61
N ALA A 103 -18.80 22.10 2.24
CA ALA A 103 -19.49 20.94 2.82
C ALA A 103 -19.26 20.81 4.33
N ARG A 104 -18.12 21.31 4.83
CA ARG A 104 -17.79 21.37 6.26
C ARG A 104 -18.39 22.58 6.99
N GLY A 105 -19.17 23.40 6.30
CA GLY A 105 -19.91 24.53 6.88
C GLY A 105 -19.15 25.86 6.91
N TYR A 106 -18.01 25.94 6.20
CA TYR A 106 -17.22 27.17 6.14
C TYR A 106 -17.60 28.02 4.93
N LYS A 107 -17.53 29.35 5.08
CA LYS A 107 -17.70 30.32 4.00
C LYS A 107 -16.33 30.75 3.49
N VAL A 108 -16.07 30.52 2.20
CA VAL A 108 -14.77 30.87 1.58
C VAL A 108 -14.88 32.18 0.83
N SER A 109 -13.84 33.00 0.88
CA SER A 109 -13.65 34.21 0.06
C SER A 109 -12.23 34.21 -0.47
N LEU A 110 -12.06 34.47 -1.76
CA LEU A 110 -10.77 34.48 -2.43
C LEU A 110 -10.30 35.92 -2.57
N GLU A 111 -9.10 36.21 -2.09
CA GLU A 111 -8.43 37.50 -2.28
C GLU A 111 -7.14 37.26 -3.08
N SER A 112 -6.98 38.03 -4.15
CA SER A 112 -5.73 38.05 -4.92
C SER A 112 -4.78 39.07 -4.29
N LYS A 113 -3.50 38.71 -4.18
CA LYS A 113 -2.46 39.67 -3.81
C LYS A 113 -1.74 40.08 -5.10
N ASP A 114 -1.87 41.35 -5.47
CA ASP A 114 -1.10 41.97 -6.56
C ASP A 114 0.42 41.88 -6.31
#